data_AF-A0A183EVM8-F1
#
_entry.id   AF-A0A183EVM8-F1
#
_cell.length_a   1.000
_cell.length_b   1.000
_cell.length_c   1.000
_cell.angle_alpha   90.00
_cell.angle_beta   90.00
_cell.angle_gamma   90.00
#
_symmetry.space_group_name_H-M   'P 1'
#
loop_
_entity.id
_entity.type
_entity.pdbx_description
1 polymer ?
#
loop_
_entity_poly.entity_id
_entity_poly.type
_entity_poly.pdbx_seq_one_letter_code
_entity_poly.pdbx_strand_id
1 'polypeptide(L)'
;MPLFKSLVDYGRGERDGDKLALSVEKHLKITLSIHPVIQNTIQQAAEKGRKARVTDLGEHVENAMFLNALQKGVNRWVKEIQKVTKLDRDAGSGTSLQEMTFWLNLERALQKIAQKRESEEVTLTLEALKCGKRFHATVSFDADTGFQFTTYAGLLHIGMN
;
A
#
# COMPACT_ATOMS: atom_id res chain seq x y z
N MET A 1 -46.61 39.72 18.63
CA MET A 1 -45.93 38.42 18.55
C MET A 1 -45.31 38.24 17.16
N PRO A 2 -44.03 38.56 16.93
CA PRO A 2 -43.34 38.20 15.70
C PRO A 2 -42.43 37.00 15.93
N LEU A 3 -42.74 35.93 15.21
CA LEU A 3 -42.08 34.64 15.21
C LEU A 3 -40.96 34.67 14.17
N PHE A 4 -39.86 35.39 14.46
CA PHE A 4 -38.67 35.44 13.59
C PHE A 4 -37.43 35.78 14.43
N LYS A 5 -37.00 34.84 15.28
CA LYS A 5 -35.67 34.93 15.92
C LYS A 5 -35.16 33.54 16.30
N SER A 6 -34.72 32.76 15.32
CA SER A 6 -33.69 31.72 15.51
C SER A 6 -33.30 31.11 14.16
N LEU A 7 -32.56 31.86 13.34
CA LEU A 7 -31.90 31.31 12.15
C LEU A 7 -30.50 31.89 11.96
N VAL A 8 -29.87 32.28 13.07
CA VAL A 8 -28.47 32.74 13.13
C VAL A 8 -27.85 32.19 14.41
N ASP A 9 -27.92 30.88 14.61
CA ASP A 9 -27.08 30.16 15.58
C ASP A 9 -26.57 28.81 15.02
N TYR A 10 -26.71 28.57 13.70
CA TYR A 10 -26.08 27.43 13.03
C TYR A 10 -24.62 27.74 12.65
N GLY A 11 -23.88 28.31 13.59
CA GLY A 11 -22.52 28.80 13.42
C GLY A 11 -21.55 28.15 14.40
N ARG A 12 -21.54 26.82 14.53
CA ARG A 12 -20.40 26.07 15.13
C ARG A 12 -20.47 24.54 15.03
N GLY A 13 -21.01 24.00 13.94
CA GLY A 13 -20.94 22.56 13.63
C GLY A 13 -19.69 22.15 12.84
N GLU A 14 -18.90 23.11 12.37
CA GLU A 14 -17.55 22.86 11.88
C GLU A 14 -16.71 22.38 13.07
N ARG A 15 -16.20 21.13 13.01
CA ARG A 15 -14.77 20.83 13.25
C ARG A 15 -14.38 19.37 13.44
N ASP A 16 -15.29 18.40 13.47
CA ASP A 16 -14.88 16.99 13.69
C ASP A 16 -15.07 16.07 12.48
N GLY A 17 -16.20 16.16 11.78
CA GLY A 17 -16.47 15.31 10.60
C GLY A 17 -15.46 15.51 9.47
N ASP A 18 -15.15 16.75 9.12
CA ASP A 18 -14.20 17.07 8.05
C ASP A 18 -12.75 16.76 8.45
N LYS A 19 -12.42 16.84 9.74
CA LYS A 19 -11.09 16.50 10.28
C LYS A 19 -10.84 15.00 10.24
N LEU A 20 -11.88 14.20 10.51
CA LEU A 20 -11.86 12.75 10.38
C LEU A 20 -11.81 12.33 8.91
N ALA A 21 -12.59 12.95 8.02
CA ALA A 21 -12.52 12.70 6.58
C ALA A 21 -11.12 12.99 6.00
N LEU A 22 -10.52 14.15 6.35
CA LEU A 22 -9.14 14.47 5.95
C LEU A 22 -8.11 13.50 6.54
N SER A 23 -8.30 13.06 7.80
CA SER A 23 -7.44 12.04 8.40
C SER A 23 -7.56 10.72 7.65
N VAL A 24 -8.76 10.27 7.32
CA VAL A 24 -9.01 9.00 6.62
C VAL A 24 -8.37 9.00 5.23
N GLU A 25 -8.50 10.09 4.47
CA GLU A 25 -7.86 10.21 3.15
C GLU A 25 -6.34 10.19 3.23
N LYS A 26 -5.75 10.76 4.29
CA LYS A 26 -4.29 10.79 4.47
C LYS A 26 -3.70 9.42 4.83
N HIS A 27 -4.48 8.52 5.43
CA HIS A 27 -4.01 7.20 5.87
C HIS A 27 -3.94 6.14 4.76
N LEU A 28 -4.61 6.34 3.62
CA LEU A 28 -4.69 5.33 2.55
C LEU A 28 -3.63 5.50 1.44
N LYS A 29 -2.72 6.48 1.56
CA LYS A 29 -1.65 6.72 0.59
C LYS A 29 -0.43 5.84 0.88
N ILE A 30 -0.34 4.68 0.21
CA ILE A 30 0.85 3.82 0.24
C ILE A 30 1.82 4.18 -0.87
N THR A 31 3.12 4.13 -0.58
CA THR A 31 4.19 4.23 -1.57
C THR A 31 5.24 3.16 -1.31
N LEU A 32 5.46 2.26 -2.28
CA LEU A 32 6.52 1.26 -2.22
C LEU A 32 7.78 1.82 -2.89
N SER A 33 8.66 2.42 -2.09
CA SER A 33 9.93 2.99 -2.59
C SER A 33 10.87 1.88 -3.06
N ILE A 34 11.33 1.98 -4.31
CA ILE A 34 12.26 1.04 -4.94
C ILE A 34 13.70 1.51 -4.76
N HIS A 35 14.64 0.58 -4.62
CA HIS A 35 16.05 0.91 -4.54
C HIS A 35 16.59 1.40 -5.90
N PRO A 36 17.36 2.50 -5.98
CA PRO A 36 17.81 3.08 -7.25
C PRO A 36 18.56 2.11 -8.17
N VAL A 37 19.39 1.23 -7.61
CA VAL A 37 20.10 0.19 -8.38
C VAL A 37 19.11 -0.75 -9.10
N ILE A 38 18.05 -1.21 -8.42
CA ILE A 38 17.02 -2.07 -9.04
C ILE A 38 16.33 -1.32 -10.20
N GLN A 39 15.98 -0.06 -9.97
CA GLN A 39 15.35 0.78 -10.98
C GLN A 39 16.24 0.98 -12.21
N ASN A 40 17.53 1.28 -11.99
CA ASN A 40 18.51 1.44 -13.06
C ASN A 40 18.73 0.14 -13.84
N THR A 41 18.80 -1.01 -13.16
CA THR A 41 18.95 -2.32 -13.82
C THR A 41 17.74 -2.64 -14.72
N ILE A 42 16.52 -2.34 -14.26
CA ILE A 42 15.30 -2.52 -15.05
C ILE A 42 15.29 -1.59 -16.25
N GLN A 43 15.64 -0.32 -16.07
CA GLN A 43 15.73 0.65 -17.16
C GLN A 43 16.72 0.19 -18.25
N GLN A 44 17.91 -0.27 -17.85
CA GLN A 44 18.93 -0.77 -18.79
C GLN A 44 18.49 -2.05 -19.52
N ALA A 45 17.74 -2.93 -18.87
CA ALA A 45 17.20 -4.12 -19.52
C ALA A 45 16.10 -3.75 -20.52
N ALA A 46 15.22 -2.82 -20.15
CA ALA A 46 14.16 -2.31 -20.99
C ALA A 46 14.70 -1.63 -22.26
N GLU A 47 15.78 -0.86 -22.15
CA GLU A 47 16.49 -0.27 -23.30
C GLU A 47 17.02 -1.32 -24.28
N LYS A 48 17.29 -2.53 -23.79
CA LYS A 48 17.71 -3.69 -24.59
C LYS A 48 16.53 -4.55 -25.06
N GLY A 49 15.29 -4.09 -24.86
CA GLY A 49 14.07 -4.77 -25.29
C GLY A 49 13.76 -6.05 -24.49
N ARG A 50 14.28 -6.20 -23.27
CA ARG A 50 14.07 -7.39 -22.43
C ARG A 50 13.78 -7.04 -20.98
N LYS A 51 13.23 -8.00 -20.24
CA LYS A 51 13.08 -7.89 -18.78
C LYS A 51 14.43 -8.05 -18.08
N ALA A 52 14.58 -7.37 -16.96
CA ALA A 52 15.72 -7.52 -16.07
C ALA A 52 15.70 -8.88 -15.37
N ARG A 53 16.89 -9.36 -15.04
CA ARG A 53 17.13 -10.62 -14.34
C ARG A 53 18.08 -10.37 -13.19
N VAL A 54 18.09 -11.26 -12.19
CA VAL A 54 19.02 -11.19 -11.05
C VAL A 54 20.48 -11.13 -11.51
N THR A 55 20.83 -11.80 -12.60
CA THR A 55 22.18 -11.77 -13.19
C THR A 55 22.62 -10.38 -13.64
N ASP A 56 21.67 -9.50 -14.00
CA ASP A 56 21.96 -8.12 -14.40
C ASP A 56 22.39 -7.23 -13.24
N LEU A 57 22.24 -7.70 -12.00
CA LEU A 57 22.73 -7.01 -10.79
C LEU A 57 24.22 -7.28 -10.53
N GLY A 58 24.83 -8.26 -11.21
CA GLY A 58 26.27 -8.55 -11.08
C GLY A 58 26.71 -8.79 -9.63
N GLU A 59 27.82 -8.19 -9.23
CA GLU A 59 28.39 -8.32 -7.87
C GLU A 59 27.49 -7.76 -6.76
N HIS A 60 26.45 -6.97 -7.09
CA HIS A 60 25.55 -6.44 -6.07
C HIS A 60 24.82 -7.55 -5.31
N VAL A 61 24.53 -8.71 -5.93
CA VAL A 61 23.83 -9.81 -5.25
C VAL A 61 24.69 -10.52 -4.21
N GLU A 62 26.01 -10.28 -4.20
CA GLU A 62 26.94 -10.77 -3.18
C GLU A 62 27.24 -9.69 -2.12
N ASN A 63 26.91 -8.43 -2.42
CA ASN A 63 27.16 -7.31 -1.53
C ASN A 63 26.15 -7.28 -0.36
N ALA A 64 26.64 -7.64 0.83
CA ALA A 64 25.83 -7.68 2.04
C ALA A 64 25.20 -6.31 2.41
N MET A 65 25.85 -5.18 2.12
CA MET A 65 25.29 -3.84 2.39
C MET A 65 24.08 -3.56 1.49
N PHE A 66 24.20 -3.87 0.20
CA PHE A 66 23.10 -3.73 -0.76
C PHE A 66 21.90 -4.61 -0.38
N LEU A 67 22.15 -5.89 -0.12
CA LEU A 67 21.09 -6.82 0.28
C LEU A 67 20.43 -6.40 1.61
N ASN A 68 21.19 -5.81 2.54
CA ASN A 68 20.64 -5.24 3.78
C ASN A 68 19.71 -4.05 3.50
N ALA A 69 20.06 -3.20 2.54
CA ALA A 69 19.20 -2.09 2.12
C ALA A 69 17.90 -2.61 1.50
N LEU A 70 17.97 -3.60 0.60
CA LEU A 70 16.79 -4.23 0.00
C LEU A 70 15.87 -4.85 1.07
N GLN A 71 16.44 -5.61 2.00
CA GLN A 71 15.70 -6.22 3.10
C GLN A 71 14.98 -5.18 3.96
N LYS A 72 15.63 -4.07 4.30
CA LYS A 72 15.00 -2.95 5.02
C LYS A 72 13.85 -2.33 4.21
N GLY A 73 14.03 -2.21 2.89
CA GLY A 73 12.98 -1.76 1.96
C GLY A 73 11.75 -2.67 1.98
N VAL A 74 11.95 -3.98 1.80
CA VAL A 74 10.89 -4.98 1.85
C VAL A 74 10.15 -4.95 3.18
N ASN A 75 10.88 -4.89 4.30
CA ASN A 75 10.25 -4.79 5.62
C ASN A 75 9.43 -3.50 5.79
N ARG A 76 9.85 -2.39 5.16
CA ARG A 76 9.05 -1.16 5.14
C ARG A 76 7.78 -1.36 4.31
N TRP A 77 7.87 -2.02 3.15
CA TRP A 77 6.70 -2.33 2.33
C TRP A 77 5.66 -3.14 3.10
N VAL A 78 6.09 -4.18 3.82
CA VAL A 78 5.20 -4.97 4.71
C VAL A 78 4.47 -4.06 5.69
N LYS A 79 5.18 -3.16 6.37
CA LYS A 79 4.56 -2.22 7.33
C LYS A 79 3.57 -1.27 6.67
N GLU A 80 3.88 -0.74 5.49
CA GLU A 80 2.96 0.15 4.76
C GLU A 80 1.70 -0.59 4.32
N ILE A 81 1.82 -1.85 3.86
CA ILE A 81 0.67 -2.67 3.48
C ILE A 81 -0.16 -3.04 4.71
N GLN A 82 0.49 -3.43 5.81
CA GLN A 82 -0.17 -3.72 7.08
C GLN A 82 -0.95 -2.51 7.62
N LYS A 83 -0.48 -1.27 7.41
CA LYS A 83 -1.23 -0.08 7.81
C LYS A 83 -2.58 0.02 7.14
N VAL A 84 -2.69 -0.34 5.85
CA VAL A 84 -3.95 -0.21 5.11
C VAL A 84 -4.85 -1.42 5.28
N THR A 85 -4.28 -2.62 5.31
CA THR A 85 -5.01 -3.88 5.48
C THR A 85 -5.54 -4.08 6.91
N LYS A 86 -4.92 -3.45 7.92
CA LYS A 86 -5.42 -3.48 9.30
C LYS A 86 -6.27 -2.26 9.65
N LEU A 87 -6.63 -1.41 8.67
CA LEU A 87 -7.60 -0.34 8.91
C LEU A 87 -8.96 -0.99 9.10
N ASP A 88 -9.38 -1.03 10.35
CA ASP A 88 -10.75 -1.27 10.74
C ASP A 88 -11.39 0.07 11.11
N ARG A 89 -12.63 0.29 10.67
CA ARG A 89 -13.38 1.50 11.00
C ARG A 89 -14.54 1.09 11.89
N ASP A 90 -14.71 1.82 13.00
CA ASP A 90 -15.78 1.56 13.95
C ASP A 90 -17.16 1.78 13.29
N ALA A 91 -17.98 0.73 13.30
CA ALA A 91 -19.29 0.64 12.65
C ALA A 91 -20.34 1.61 13.24
N GLY A 92 -20.02 2.30 14.34
CA GLY A 92 -20.86 3.35 14.93
C GLY A 92 -20.48 4.79 14.59
N SER A 93 -19.45 5.03 13.76
CA SER A 93 -18.85 6.38 13.61
C SER A 93 -18.87 6.95 12.17
N GLY A 94 -19.62 8.05 12.00
CA GLY A 94 -19.64 8.85 10.76
C GLY A 94 -20.96 8.78 10.00
N THR A 95 -21.00 9.39 8.82
CA THR A 95 -22.17 9.34 7.93
C THR A 95 -22.02 8.20 6.92
N SER A 96 -23.14 7.67 6.39
CA SER A 96 -23.11 6.62 5.33
C SER A 96 -22.31 7.04 4.09
N LEU A 97 -22.28 8.34 3.77
CA LEU A 97 -21.45 8.86 2.70
C LEU A 97 -19.95 8.70 3.01
N GLN A 98 -19.54 8.98 4.25
CA GLN A 98 -18.16 8.78 4.68
C GLN A 98 -17.76 7.30 4.69
N GLU A 99 -18.69 6.39 4.98
CA GLU A 99 -18.47 4.94 4.90
C GLU A 99 -18.21 4.53 3.45
N MET A 100 -19.09 4.93 2.52
CA MET A 100 -18.93 4.64 1.09
C MET A 100 -17.60 5.18 0.55
N THR A 101 -17.24 6.42 0.89
CA THR A 101 -15.96 7.02 0.48
C THR A 101 -14.77 6.27 1.08
N PHE A 102 -14.84 5.84 2.34
CA PHE A 102 -13.80 5.06 2.98
C PHE A 102 -13.56 3.72 2.27
N TRP A 103 -14.62 2.93 2.04
CA TRP A 103 -14.51 1.63 1.40
C TRP A 103 -13.99 1.75 -0.04
N LEU A 104 -14.44 2.75 -0.79
CA LEU A 104 -13.94 3.02 -2.14
C LEU A 104 -12.46 3.39 -2.15
N ASN A 105 -12.01 4.22 -1.20
CA ASN A 105 -10.60 4.60 -1.11
C ASN A 105 -9.73 3.43 -0.63
N LEU A 106 -10.23 2.58 0.28
CA LEU A 106 -9.56 1.37 0.73
C LEU A 106 -9.39 0.38 -0.43
N GLU A 107 -10.44 0.13 -1.20
CA GLU A 107 -10.40 -0.73 -2.39
C GLU A 107 -9.34 -0.23 -3.38
N ARG A 108 -9.36 1.07 -3.73
CA ARG A 108 -8.37 1.66 -4.64
C ARG A 108 -6.94 1.54 -4.11
N ALA A 109 -6.74 1.69 -2.80
CA ALA A 109 -5.43 1.53 -2.18
C ALA A 109 -4.96 0.07 -2.28
N LEU A 110 -5.83 -0.89 -1.96
CA LEU A 110 -5.55 -2.32 -2.09
C LEU A 110 -5.23 -2.71 -3.54
N GLN A 111 -6.03 -2.28 -4.52
CA GLN A 111 -5.76 -2.53 -5.94
C GLN A 111 -4.38 -2.01 -6.37
N LYS A 112 -3.99 -0.80 -5.94
CA LYS A 112 -2.66 -0.24 -6.24
C LYS A 112 -1.53 -1.07 -5.65
N ILE A 113 -1.69 -1.58 -4.43
CA ILE A 113 -0.71 -2.46 -3.80
C ILE A 113 -0.59 -3.77 -4.59
N ALA A 114 -1.72 -4.38 -4.98
CA ALA A 114 -1.72 -5.61 -5.77
C ALA A 114 -0.97 -5.43 -7.09
N GLN A 115 -1.28 -4.37 -7.85
CA GLN A 115 -0.56 -4.02 -9.07
C GLN A 115 0.94 -3.79 -8.82
N LYS A 116 1.30 -3.10 -7.74
CA LYS A 116 2.72 -2.84 -7.45
C LYS A 116 3.46 -4.10 -6.99
N ARG A 117 2.79 -5.05 -6.33
CA ARG A 117 3.37 -6.35 -5.94
C ARG A 117 3.76 -7.18 -7.16
N GLU A 118 2.99 -7.09 -8.24
CA GLU A 118 3.25 -7.77 -9.51
C GLU A 118 4.28 -7.02 -10.38
N SER A 119 4.78 -5.88 -9.93
CA SER A 119 5.70 -5.07 -10.72
C SER A 119 7.08 -5.72 -10.82
N GLU A 120 7.78 -5.42 -11.91
CA GLU A 120 9.11 -5.96 -12.19
C GLU A 120 10.12 -5.56 -11.10
N GLU A 121 9.97 -4.36 -10.53
CA GLU A 121 10.85 -3.89 -9.46
C GLU A 121 10.71 -4.70 -8.17
N VAL A 122 9.47 -5.03 -7.77
CA VAL A 122 9.23 -5.86 -6.58
C VAL A 122 9.73 -7.28 -6.82
N THR A 123 9.42 -7.83 -8.00
CA THR A 123 9.87 -9.17 -8.40
C THR A 123 11.38 -9.29 -8.36
N LEU A 124 12.11 -8.40 -9.04
CA LEU A 124 13.57 -8.41 -9.10
C LEU A 124 14.21 -8.20 -7.71
N THR A 125 13.60 -7.35 -6.86
CA THR A 125 14.06 -7.16 -5.48
C THR A 125 13.97 -8.44 -4.66
N LEU A 126 12.84 -9.15 -4.74
CA LEU A 126 12.62 -10.40 -4.01
C LEU A 126 13.53 -11.52 -4.54
N GLU A 127 13.74 -11.60 -5.85
CA GLU A 127 14.66 -12.57 -6.45
C GLU A 127 16.13 -12.31 -6.04
N ALA A 128 16.55 -11.05 -5.99
CA ALA A 128 17.89 -10.67 -5.52
C ALA A 128 18.12 -11.10 -4.07
N LEU A 129 17.12 -10.90 -3.20
CA LEU A 129 17.17 -11.36 -1.81
C LEU A 129 17.21 -12.89 -1.69
N LYS A 130 16.46 -13.62 -2.54
CA LYS A 130 16.51 -15.09 -2.59
C LYS A 130 17.90 -15.58 -3.02
N CYS A 131 18.49 -14.98 -4.05
CA CYS A 131 19.84 -15.30 -4.52
C CYS A 131 20.89 -15.08 -3.43
N GLY A 132 20.81 -13.96 -2.71
CA GLY A 132 21.65 -13.65 -1.55
C GLY A 132 21.33 -14.44 -0.26
N LYS A 133 20.51 -15.51 -0.33
CA LYS A 133 20.10 -16.37 0.78
C LYS A 133 19.35 -15.66 1.93
N ARG A 134 18.62 -14.58 1.64
CA ARG A 134 17.86 -13.78 2.62
C ARG A 134 16.36 -14.08 2.62
N PHE A 135 16.03 -15.31 2.97
CA PHE A 135 14.67 -15.83 2.86
C PHE A 135 13.66 -15.20 3.84
N HIS A 136 14.10 -14.73 5.01
CA HIS A 136 13.19 -14.17 6.01
C HIS A 136 12.37 -12.98 5.49
N ALA A 137 13.00 -12.07 4.74
CA ALA A 137 12.34 -10.89 4.20
C ALA A 137 11.31 -11.27 3.12
N THR A 138 11.66 -12.23 2.26
CA THR A 138 10.80 -12.66 1.15
C THR A 138 9.62 -13.49 1.64
N VAL A 139 9.86 -14.39 2.59
CA VAL A 139 8.80 -15.21 3.20
C VAL A 139 7.84 -14.33 3.99
N SER A 140 8.34 -13.36 4.77
CA SER A 140 7.47 -12.42 5.51
C SER A 140 6.61 -11.59 4.55
N PHE A 141 7.22 -11.07 3.47
CA PHE A 141 6.47 -10.32 2.47
C PHE A 141 5.37 -11.15 1.81
N ASP A 142 5.63 -12.39 1.41
CA ASP A 142 4.62 -13.25 0.79
C ASP A 142 3.52 -13.67 1.78
N ALA A 143 3.85 -13.97 3.03
CA ALA A 143 2.87 -14.34 4.06
C ALA A 143 1.97 -13.17 4.45
N ASP A 144 2.54 -11.99 4.70
CA ASP A 144 1.81 -10.80 5.14
C ASP A 144 0.96 -10.18 4.02
N THR A 145 1.38 -10.32 2.76
CA THR A 145 0.64 -9.75 1.63
C THR A 145 -0.31 -10.77 0.99
N GLY A 146 0.07 -12.03 0.82
CA GLY A 146 -0.74 -13.01 0.09
C GLY A 146 -2.08 -13.33 0.74
N PHE A 147 -2.10 -13.64 2.04
CA PHE A 147 -3.32 -14.09 2.73
C PHE A 147 -4.37 -12.98 2.86
N GLN A 148 -3.92 -11.74 3.09
CA GLN A 148 -4.82 -10.62 3.28
C GLN A 148 -5.48 -10.21 1.97
N PHE A 149 -4.73 -10.15 0.87
CA PHE A 149 -5.30 -9.83 -0.44
C PHE A 149 -6.37 -10.83 -0.89
N THR A 150 -6.12 -12.13 -0.72
CA THR A 150 -7.11 -13.17 -1.06
C THR A 150 -8.38 -13.04 -0.22
N THR A 151 -8.25 -12.71 1.07
CA THR A 151 -9.39 -12.52 1.97
C THR A 151 -10.25 -11.32 1.57
N TYR A 152 -9.64 -10.16 1.30
CA TYR A 152 -10.40 -8.97 0.89
C TYR A 152 -10.97 -9.07 -0.53
N ALA A 153 -10.23 -9.67 -1.46
CA ALA A 153 -10.75 -9.94 -2.81
C ALA A 153 -11.96 -10.89 -2.76
N GLY A 154 -11.94 -11.90 -1.88
CA GLY A 154 -13.06 -12.80 -1.65
C GLY A 154 -14.29 -12.09 -1.05
N LEU A 155 -14.09 -11.19 -0.09
CA LEU A 155 -15.18 -10.44 0.55
C LEU A 155 -15.81 -9.40 -0.38
N LEU A 156 -15.03 -8.69 -1.19
CA LEU A 156 -15.55 -7.71 -2.16
C LEU A 156 -16.39 -8.39 -3.24
N HIS A 157 -16.01 -9.59 -3.68
CA HIS A 157 -16.76 -10.32 -4.71
C HIS A 157 -18.09 -10.91 -4.21
N ILE A 158 -18.23 -11.09 -2.89
CA ILE A 158 -19.45 -11.60 -2.24
C ILE A 158 -20.39 -10.46 -1.84
N GLY A 159 -19.86 -9.26 -1.52
CA GLY A 159 -20.65 -8.10 -1.09
C GLY A 159 -21.33 -7.29 -2.20
N MET A 160 -21.15 -7.66 -3.48
CA MET A 160 -21.74 -6.96 -4.64
C MET A 160 -22.86 -7.76 -5.33
N ASN A 161 -23.44 -8.77 -4.67
CA ASN A 161 -24.56 -9.55 -5.23
C ASN A 161 -25.74 -9.60 -4.26
#